data_AF-A0A3A4N407-F1
#
_entry.id   AF-A0A3A4N407-F1
#
_cell.length_a   1.000
_cell.length_b   1.000
_cell.length_c   1.000
_cell.angle_alpha   90.00
_cell.angle_beta   90.00
_cell.angle_gamma   90.00
#
_symmetry.space_group_name_H-M   'P 1'
#
loop_
_entity.id
_entity.type
_entity.pdbx_description
1 polymer ?
#
loop_
_entity_poly.entity_id
_entity_poly.type
_entity_poly.pdbx_seq_one_letter_code
_entity_poly.pdbx_strand_id
1 'polypeptide(L)'
;MNMAAGIAVFGAVIVVSAVIWHFLCPQLLIASLGAAVTSAFIFQILAWVHIGYLDPFFIIAFVVTAFYALIPALLIGLPFLWLRVRRGPRTKNSDSEA
;
A
#
# COMPACT_ATOMS: atom_id res chain seq x y z
N MET A 1 -21.78 9.02 6.68
CA MET A 1 -20.95 7.89 7.16
C MET A 1 -20.54 8.22 8.58
N ASN A 2 -20.78 7.32 9.55
CA ASN A 2 -20.31 7.55 10.92
C ASN A 2 -18.78 7.41 10.97
N MET A 3 -18.11 8.16 11.85
CA MET A 3 -16.64 8.25 11.91
C MET A 3 -15.93 6.88 11.89
N ALA A 4 -16.46 5.91 12.64
CA ALA A 4 -15.91 4.56 12.70
C ALA A 4 -15.92 3.83 11.34
N ALA A 5 -16.97 4.01 10.54
CA ALA A 5 -17.07 3.38 9.23
C ALA A 5 -16.04 3.96 8.23
N GLY A 6 -15.77 5.28 8.31
CA GLY A 6 -14.75 5.91 7.47
C GLY A 6 -13.33 5.38 7.75
N ILE A 7 -13.00 5.23 9.04
CA ILE A 7 -11.71 4.67 9.47
C ILE A 7 -11.59 3.21 9.03
N ALA A 8 -12.65 2.41 9.18
CA ALA A 8 -12.65 1.01 8.77
C ALA A 8 -12.45 0.83 7.27
N VAL A 9 -13.16 1.62 6.44
CA VAL A 9 -13.01 1.59 4.98
C VAL A 9 -11.60 2.01 4.57
N PHE A 10 -11.08 3.09 5.16
CA PHE A 10 -9.72 3.55 4.86
C PHE A 10 -8.67 2.48 5.22
N GLY A 11 -8.80 1.87 6.40
CA GLY A 11 -7.91 0.78 6.83
C GLY A 11 -7.96 -0.42 5.88
N ALA A 12 -9.15 -0.84 5.45
CA ALA A 12 -9.30 -1.93 4.49
C ALA A 12 -8.64 -1.62 3.14
N VAL A 13 -8.84 -0.40 2.61
CA VAL A 13 -8.24 0.04 1.35
C VAL A 13 -6.71 0.06 1.46
N ILE A 14 -6.15 0.59 2.55
CA ILE A 14 -4.69 0.58 2.77
C ILE A 14 -4.16 -0.85 2.77
N VAL A 15 -4.79 -1.76 3.51
CA VAL A 15 -4.31 -3.14 3.65
C VAL A 15 -4.29 -3.82 2.29
N VAL A 16 -5.39 -3.75 1.54
CA VAL A 16 -5.50 -4.37 0.22
C VAL A 16 -4.46 -3.77 -0.75
N SER A 17 -4.35 -2.44 -0.81
CA SER A 17 -3.36 -1.76 -1.65
C SER A 17 -1.93 -2.14 -1.27
N ALA A 18 -1.59 -2.14 0.02
CA ALA A 18 -0.26 -2.50 0.51
C ALA A 18 0.11 -3.94 0.16
N VAL A 19 -0.82 -4.88 0.35
CA VAL A 19 -0.63 -6.28 -0.01
C VAL A 19 -0.35 -6.41 -1.51
N ILE A 20 -1.16 -5.80 -2.38
CA ILE A 20 -0.97 -5.85 -3.83
C ILE A 20 0.40 -5.29 -4.23
N TRP A 21 0.78 -4.10 -3.74
CA TRP A 21 2.06 -3.48 -4.09
C TRP A 21 3.27 -4.24 -3.56
N HIS A 22 3.19 -4.78 -2.34
CA HIS A 22 4.27 -5.61 -1.79
C HIS A 22 4.35 -6.96 -2.49
N PHE A 23 3.29 -7.47 -3.11
CA PHE A 23 3.38 -8.63 -4.01
C PHE A 23 4.03 -8.28 -5.35
N LEU A 24 3.67 -7.14 -5.97
CA LEU A 24 4.15 -6.73 -7.29
C LEU A 24 5.59 -6.21 -7.29
N CYS A 25 5.98 -5.46 -6.24
CA CYS A 25 7.29 -4.80 -6.18
C CYS A 25 8.17 -5.37 -5.07
N PRO A 26 9.42 -5.79 -5.39
CA PRO A 26 10.37 -6.29 -4.40
C PRO A 26 10.90 -5.22 -3.45
N GLN A 27 11.03 -3.97 -3.92
CA GLN A 27 11.54 -2.87 -3.12
C GLN A 27 10.48 -2.34 -2.14
N LEU A 28 10.77 -2.42 -0.84
CA LEU A 28 9.88 -2.00 0.25
C LEU A 28 9.39 -0.55 0.10
N LEU A 29 10.32 0.38 -0.17
CA LEU A 29 10.00 1.81 -0.27
C LEU A 29 9.09 2.11 -1.46
N ILE A 30 9.39 1.55 -2.64
CA ILE A 30 8.59 1.75 -3.86
C ILE A 30 7.21 1.14 -3.69
N ALA A 31 7.12 -0.08 -3.16
CA ALA A 31 5.85 -0.73 -2.88
C ALA A 31 5.01 0.08 -1.88
N SER A 32 5.63 0.62 -0.81
CA SER A 32 4.91 1.41 0.19
C SER A 32 4.43 2.76 -0.36
N LEU A 33 5.24 3.42 -1.19
CA LEU A 33 4.85 4.64 -1.89
C LEU A 33 3.69 4.39 -2.87
N GLY A 34 3.79 3.33 -3.68
CA GLY A 34 2.72 2.91 -4.58
C GLY A 34 1.42 2.60 -3.83
N ALA A 35 1.52 1.87 -2.72
CA ALA A 35 0.39 1.55 -1.85
C ALA A 35 -0.26 2.80 -1.26
N ALA A 36 0.54 3.75 -0.75
CA ALA A 36 0.05 5.00 -0.19
C ALA A 36 -0.68 5.85 -1.24
N VAL A 37 -0.09 6.00 -2.43
CA VAL A 37 -0.68 6.76 -3.55
C VAL A 37 -1.98 6.13 -4.03
N THR A 38 -1.99 4.81 -4.26
CA THR A 38 -3.19 4.11 -4.75
C THR A 38 -4.31 4.07 -3.71
N SER A 39 -4.00 3.80 -2.44
CA SER A 39 -5.00 3.81 -1.38
C SER A 39 -5.59 5.20 -1.16
N ALA A 40 -4.77 6.25 -1.18
CA ALA A 40 -5.25 7.64 -1.11
C ALA A 40 -6.15 7.97 -2.30
N PHE A 41 -5.77 7.56 -3.52
CA PHE A 41 -6.57 7.82 -4.71
C PHE A 41 -7.94 7.13 -4.65
N ILE A 42 -7.95 5.84 -4.29
CA ILE A 42 -9.18 5.05 -4.12
C ILE A 42 -10.06 5.67 -3.03
N PHE A 43 -9.47 6.06 -1.89
CA PHE A 43 -10.23 6.64 -0.79
C PHE A 43 -10.88 7.98 -1.18
N GLN A 44 -10.19 8.82 -1.93
CA GLN A 44 -10.77 10.08 -2.41
C GLN A 44 -11.88 9.86 -3.46
N ILE A 45 -11.76 8.84 -4.32
CA ILE A 45 -12.86 8.43 -5.22
C ILE A 45 -14.08 7.98 -4.40
N LEU A 46 -13.88 7.16 -3.36
CA LEU A 46 -14.97 6.73 -2.49
C LEU A 46 -15.61 7.91 -1.76
N ALA A 47 -14.82 8.88 -1.29
CA ALA A 47 -15.31 10.10 -0.68
C ALA A 47 -16.14 10.93 -1.67
N TRP A 48 -15.67 11.07 -2.92
CA TRP A 48 -16.39 11.76 -3.98
C TRP A 48 -17.75 11.12 -4.26
N VAL A 49 -17.80 9.79 -4.39
CA VAL A 49 -19.06 9.05 -4.61
C VAL A 49 -20.01 9.18 -3.42
N HIS A 50 -19.49 9.18 -2.18
CA HIS A 50 -20.30 9.27 -0.96
C HIS A 50 -20.87 10.68 -0.73
N ILE A 51 -20.10 11.73 -1.07
CA ILE A 51 -20.47 13.12 -0.83
C ILE A 51 -21.19 13.74 -2.05
N GLY A 52 -20.98 13.19 -3.25
CA GLY A 52 -21.62 13.63 -4.49
C GLY A 52 -20.92 14.80 -5.19
N TYR A 53 -19.87 15.38 -4.60
CA TYR A 53 -19.05 16.43 -5.19
C TYR A 53 -17.60 16.30 -4.74
N LEU A 54 -16.67 16.79 -5.57
CA LEU A 54 -15.24 16.69 -5.30
C LEU A 54 -14.85 17.81 -4.34
N ASP A 55 -14.20 17.47 -3.23
CA ASP A 55 -13.74 18.44 -2.24
C ASP A 55 -12.85 19.51 -2.92
N PRO A 56 -13.11 20.83 -2.74
CA PRO A 56 -12.22 21.89 -3.21
C PRO A 56 -10.76 21.70 -2.80
N PHE A 57 -10.53 21.02 -1.67
CA PHE A 57 -9.20 20.72 -1.14
C PHE A 57 -8.75 19.29 -1.45
N PHE A 58 -9.34 18.62 -2.44
CA PHE A 58 -9.02 17.24 -2.83
C PHE A 58 -7.52 16.97 -2.95
N ILE A 59 -6.75 17.90 -3.53
CA ILE A 59 -5.29 17.74 -3.68
C ILE A 59 -4.61 17.66 -2.31
N ILE A 60 -4.98 18.55 -1.39
CA ILE A 60 -4.44 18.57 -0.03
C ILE A 60 -4.89 17.31 0.72
N ALA A 61 -6.18 16.97 0.62
CA ALA A 61 -6.74 15.78 1.24
C ALA A 61 -6.04 14.51 0.72
N PHE A 62 -5.77 14.42 -0.58
CA PHE A 62 -5.04 13.33 -1.20
C PHE A 62 -3.62 13.21 -0.64
N VAL A 63 -2.86 14.31 -0.61
CA VAL A 63 -1.48 14.31 -0.10
C VAL A 63 -1.45 13.90 1.38
N VAL A 64 -2.31 14.50 2.21
CA VAL A 64 -2.39 14.18 3.64
C VAL A 64 -2.79 12.72 3.85
N THR A 65 -3.76 12.22 3.10
CA THR A 65 -4.18 10.81 3.15
C THR A 65 -3.05 9.88 2.74
N ALA A 66 -2.29 10.22 1.70
CA ALA A 66 -1.14 9.43 1.26
C ALA A 66 -0.04 9.37 2.32
N PHE A 67 0.25 10.49 3.00
CA PHE A 67 1.19 10.50 4.12
C PHE A 67 0.73 9.58 5.27
N TYR A 68 -0.55 9.64 5.64
CA TYR A 68 -1.09 8.74 6.68
C TYR A 68 -1.13 7.29 6.26
N ALA A 69 -1.33 6.99 4.97
CA ALA A 69 -1.31 5.63 4.43
C ALA A 69 0.11 5.03 4.34
N LEU A 70 1.15 5.87 4.30
CA LEU A 70 2.53 5.40 4.17
C LEU A 70 3.01 4.59 5.37
N ILE A 71 2.68 5.03 6.59
CA ILE A 71 3.06 4.35 7.84
C ILE A 71 2.52 2.91 7.89
N PRO A 72 1.19 2.67 7.77
CA PRO A 72 0.67 1.31 7.75
C PRO A 72 1.15 0.50 6.54
N ALA A 73 1.35 1.11 5.37
CA ALA A 73 1.91 0.41 4.21
C ALA A 73 3.34 -0.10 4.45
N LEU A 74 4.17 0.68 5.17
CA LEU A 74 5.51 0.24 5.60
C LEU A 74 5.43 -0.91 6.60
N LEU A 75 4.55 -0.81 7.60
CA LEU A 75 4.37 -1.87 8.61
C LEU A 75 3.92 -3.20 7.97
N ILE A 76 3.00 -3.14 7.02
CA ILE A 76 2.53 -4.32 6.28
C ILE A 76 3.64 -4.91 5.40
N GLY A 77 4.57 -4.10 4.90
CA GLY A 77 5.69 -4.56 4.09
C GLY A 77 6.78 -5.32 4.85
N LEU A 78 6.89 -5.15 6.17
CA LEU A 78 7.88 -5.85 7.00
C LEU A 78 7.81 -7.38 6.90
N PRO A 79 6.64 -8.04 7.05
CA PRO A 79 6.55 -9.49 6.86
C PRO A 79 6.91 -9.92 5.44
N PHE A 80 6.58 -9.14 4.41
CA PHE A 80 6.98 -9.45 3.03
C PHE A 80 8.50 -9.39 2.84
N LEU A 81 9.16 -8.41 3.45
CA LEU A 81 10.62 -8.31 3.45
C LEU A 81 11.25 -9.53 4.13
N TRP A 82 10.72 -9.91 5.30
CA TRP A 82 11.22 -11.07 6.05
C TRP A 82 11.05 -12.39 5.27
N LEU A 83 9.89 -12.59 4.63
CA LEU A 83 9.64 -13.75 3.78
C LEU A 83 10.57 -13.80 2.56
N ARG A 84 10.97 -12.64 2.01
CA ARG A 84 11.92 -12.56 0.89
C ARG A 84 13.34 -12.90 1.30
N VAL A 85 13.82 -12.35 2.42
CA VAL A 85 15.16 -12.63 2.94
C VAL A 85 15.33 -14.12 3.23
N ARG A 86 14.30 -14.79 3.75
CA ARG A 86 14.33 -16.25 4.01
C ARG A 86 14.43 -17.13 2.76
N ARG A 87 14.03 -16.65 1.58
CA ARG A 87 14.02 -17.47 0.37
C ARG A 87 15.40 -17.70 -0.25
N GLY A 88 16.43 -16.97 0.17
CA GLY A 88 17.84 -17.21 -0.16
C GLY A 88 18.18 -17.17 -1.67
N PRO A 89 19.44 -16.89 -2.04
CA PRO A 89 19.87 -17.14 -3.41
C PRO A 89 19.81 -18.64 -3.65
N ARG A 90 19.00 -19.08 -4.63
CA ARG A 90 19.02 -20.46 -5.12
C ARG A 90 20.39 -20.67 -5.75
N THR A 91 21.34 -21.22 -5.00
CA THR A 91 22.67 -21.55 -5.50
C THR A 91 22.50 -22.54 -6.64
N LYS A 92 22.81 -22.11 -7.86
CA LYS A 92 23.03 -23.03 -8.98
C LYS A 92 24.35 -23.74 -8.71
N ASN A 93 24.30 -24.82 -7.93
CA ASN A 93 25.35 -25.82 -7.86
C ASN A 93 25.06 -26.84 -8.98
N SER A 94 25.40 -26.49 -10.23
CA SER A 94 25.31 -27.42 -11.35
C SER A 94 26.52 -27.42 -12.28
N ASP A 95 27.53 -26.58 -12.03
CA ASP A 95 28.59 -26.33 -13.01
C ASP A 95 29.96 -26.83 -12.55
N SER A 96 30.01 -27.68 -11.52
CA SER A 96 31.25 -28.35 -11.06
C SER A 96 31.39 -29.80 -11.55
N GLU A 97 30.54 -30.26 -12.47
CA GLU A 97 30.62 -31.59 -13.07
C GLU A 97 30.40 -31.51 -14.60
N ALA A 98 31.44 -31.12 -15.35
CA ALA A 98 31.70 -31.56 -16.74
C ALA A 98 33.07 -31.06 -17.21
#